data_AF-A0A4C2ELY3-F1
#
_entry.id   AF-A0A4C2ELY3-F1
#
_cell.length_a   1.000
_cell.length_b   1.000
_cell.length_c   1.000
_cell.angle_alpha   90.00
_cell.angle_beta   90.00
_cell.angle_gamma   90.00
#
_symmetry.space_group_name_H-M   'P 1'
#
loop_
_entity.id
_entity.type
_entity.pdbx_description
1 polymer ?
#
loop_
_entity_poly.entity_id
_entity_poly.type
_entity_poly.pdbx_seq_one_letter_code
_entity_poly.pdbx_strand_id
1 'polypeptide(L)'
;MNETPLVFSHEYTTQATPSGTRVYVDVTAENGGDEQITPDGQVPNITCTFLDNAGETLHEAGKQLVQPVAVGESMSLEFPLTIDTEDVTRYELRCEWVES
;
A
#
# COMPACT_ATOMS: atom_id res chain seq x y z
N MET A 1 -19.10 -6.69 -2.23
CA MET A 1 -18.15 -6.47 -1.12
C MET A 1 -17.30 -7.72 -1.04
N ASN A 2 -16.06 -7.63 -1.51
CA ASN A 2 -15.00 -8.57 -1.15
C ASN A 2 -13.84 -7.69 -0.69
N GLU A 3 -14.03 -7.10 0.49
CA GLU A 3 -12.95 -6.46 1.22
C GLU A 3 -11.99 -7.59 1.59
N THR A 4 -10.72 -7.46 1.21
CA THR A 4 -9.70 -8.44 1.59
C THR A 4 -9.67 -8.55 3.14
N PRO A 5 -9.30 -9.70 3.73
CA PRO A 5 -9.22 -9.85 5.18
C PRO A 5 -8.03 -9.08 5.79
N LEU A 6 -7.40 -8.19 5.02
CA LEU A 6 -6.21 -7.46 5.43
C LEU A 6 -6.60 -6.22 6.22
N VAL A 7 -5.99 -6.10 7.40
CA VAL A 7 -6.05 -4.90 8.23
C VAL A 7 -4.78 -4.10 7.98
N PHE A 8 -4.93 -2.84 7.57
CA PHE A 8 -3.80 -1.96 7.28
C PHE A 8 -3.50 -1.04 8.46
N SER A 9 -2.22 -1.02 8.86
CA SER A 9 -1.62 0.08 9.58
C SER A 9 -0.62 0.77 8.65
N HIS A 10 -0.48 2.09 8.75
CA HIS A 10 0.41 2.80 7.85
C HIS A 10 1.07 4.01 8.52
N GLU A 11 2.29 4.29 8.11
CA GLU A 11 3.09 5.42 8.55
C GLU A 11 3.55 6.23 7.34
N TYR A 12 3.53 7.55 7.49
CA TYR A 12 3.98 8.48 6.46
C TYR A 12 5.32 9.06 6.89
N THR A 13 6.35 8.83 6.07
CA THR A 13 7.71 9.26 6.35
C THR A 13 8.23 10.16 5.23
N THR A 14 8.80 11.30 5.57
CA THR A 14 9.54 12.16 4.63
C THR A 14 11.04 12.02 4.86
N GLN A 15 11.78 11.77 3.79
CA GLN A 15 13.24 11.73 3.82
C GLN A 15 13.80 12.82 2.90
N ALA A 16 14.54 13.78 3.48
CA ALA A 16 15.28 14.76 2.69
C ALA A 16 16.47 14.09 2.00
N THR A 17 16.59 14.28 0.69
CA THR A 17 17.71 13.80 -0.12
C THR A 17 18.38 14.98 -0.85
N PRO A 18 19.63 14.82 -1.34
CA PRO A 18 20.30 15.88 -2.12
C PRO A 18 19.56 16.28 -3.41
N SER A 19 18.63 15.45 -3.88
CA SER A 19 17.85 15.66 -5.11
C SER A 19 16.41 16.10 -4.84
N GLY A 20 16.04 16.38 -3.59
CA GLY A 20 14.68 16.74 -3.17
C GLY A 20 14.18 15.91 -1.99
N THR A 21 12.92 16.07 -1.61
CA THR A 21 12.28 15.27 -0.56
C THR A 21 11.71 13.99 -1.19
N ARG A 22 11.89 12.85 -0.53
CA ARG A 22 11.20 11.60 -0.85
C ARG A 22 10.15 11.33 0.19
N VAL A 23 8.99 10.87 -0.25
CA VAL A 23 7.91 10.44 0.62
C VAL A 23 7.82 8.93 0.57
N TYR A 24 7.60 8.32 1.73
CA TYR A 24 7.40 6.90 1.89
C TYR A 24 6.11 6.68 2.66
N VAL A 25 5.27 5.80 2.13
CA VAL A 25 4.14 5.25 2.89
C VAL A 25 4.50 3.82 3.23
N ASP A 26 4.86 3.62 4.49
CA ASP A 26 5.12 2.31 5.07
C ASP A 26 3.79 1.70 5.47
N VAL A 27 3.40 0.59 4.85
CA VAL A 27 2.15 -0.11 5.11
C VAL A 27 2.46 -1.44 5.76
N THR A 28 1.91 -1.66 6.94
CA THR A 28 1.83 -2.98 7.57
C THR A 28 0.47 -3.58 7.25
N ALA A 29 0.46 -4.70 6.53
CA ALA A 29 -0.76 -5.45 6.23
C ALA A 29 -0.79 -6.71 7.09
N GLU A 30 -1.81 -6.85 7.93
CA GLU A 30 -2.03 -8.03 8.77
C GLU A 30 -3.19 -8.86 8.22
N ASN A 31 -3.03 -10.17 8.16
CA ASN A 31 -4.15 -11.06 7.87
C ASN A 31 -5.06 -11.21 9.11
N GLY A 32 -6.14 -10.42 9.16
CA GLY A 32 -7.15 -10.47 10.21
C GLY A 32 -8.30 -11.46 9.93
N GLY A 33 -8.20 -12.27 8.89
CA GLY A 33 -9.19 -13.28 8.53
C GLY A 33 -9.02 -14.59 9.32
N ASP A 34 -9.87 -15.57 9.00
CA ASP A 34 -9.84 -16.89 9.63
C ASP A 34 -9.00 -17.93 8.87
N GLU A 35 -8.54 -17.58 7.66
CA GLU A 35 -7.80 -18.47 6.75
C GLU A 35 -6.49 -17.85 6.29
N GLN A 36 -5.50 -18.69 5.98
CA GLN A 36 -4.25 -18.25 5.37
C GLN A 36 -4.52 -17.68 3.98
N ILE A 37 -3.93 -16.52 3.68
CA ILE A 37 -3.88 -16.00 2.32
C ILE A 37 -2.76 -16.74 1.59
N THR A 38 -3.10 -17.43 0.50
CA THR A 38 -2.11 -18.09 -0.37
C THR A 38 -2.13 -17.42 -1.74
N PRO A 39 -0.97 -17.32 -2.43
CA PRO A 39 -0.91 -16.68 -3.74
C PRO A 39 -1.39 -17.57 -4.90
N ASP A 40 -2.32 -18.50 -4.64
CA ASP A 40 -2.82 -19.44 -5.62
C ASP A 40 -4.15 -18.93 -6.20
N GLY A 41 -4.11 -18.47 -7.45
CA GLY A 41 -5.27 -17.99 -8.20
C GLY A 41 -5.63 -16.53 -7.94
N GLN A 42 -5.77 -16.12 -6.67
CA GLN A 42 -6.11 -14.76 -6.32
C GLN A 42 -5.19 -14.21 -5.22
N VAL A 43 -4.57 -13.06 -5.47
CA VAL A 43 -3.68 -12.37 -4.52
C VAL A 43 -4.26 -11.01 -4.14
N PRO A 44 -4.11 -10.56 -2.89
CA PRO A 44 -4.38 -9.17 -2.55
C PRO A 44 -3.37 -8.28 -3.25
N ASN A 45 -3.85 -7.28 -3.96
CA ASN A 45 -3.07 -6.17 -4.47
C ASN A 45 -3.37 -4.94 -3.60
N ILE A 46 -2.33 -4.38 -2.99
CA ILE A 46 -2.40 -3.14 -2.22
C ILE A 46 -1.94 -2.02 -3.15
N THR A 47 -2.83 -1.05 -3.36
CA THR A 47 -2.56 0.14 -4.15
C THR A 47 -2.49 1.35 -3.24
N CYS A 48 -1.41 2.12 -3.36
CA CYS A 48 -1.23 3.42 -2.74
C CYS A 48 -1.33 4.50 -3.81
N THR A 49 -2.37 5.33 -3.73
CA THR A 49 -2.62 6.45 -4.64
C THR A 49 -2.32 7.76 -3.91
N PHE A 50 -1.37 8.53 -4.42
CA PHE A 50 -1.04 9.87 -3.94
C PHE A 50 -1.84 10.92 -4.69
N LEU A 51 -2.46 11.83 -3.95
CA LEU A 51 -3.40 12.82 -4.45
C LEU A 51 -2.94 14.24 -4.13
N ASP A 52 -3.23 15.16 -5.04
CA ASP A 52 -3.10 16.59 -4.79
C ASP A 52 -4.27 17.15 -3.96
N ASN A 53 -4.26 18.47 -3.72
CA ASN A 53 -5.33 19.12 -2.96
C ASN A 53 -6.69 19.16 -3.70
N ALA A 54 -6.69 19.02 -5.03
CA ALA A 54 -7.91 18.92 -5.83
C ALA A 54 -8.46 17.48 -5.86
N GLY A 55 -7.71 16.51 -5.34
CA GLY A 55 -8.03 15.09 -5.38
C GLY A 55 -7.64 14.42 -6.70
N GLU A 56 -6.78 15.05 -7.50
CA GLU A 56 -6.24 14.44 -8.70
C GLU A 56 -5.10 13.47 -8.36
N THR A 57 -5.03 12.35 -9.07
CA THR A 57 -3.96 11.36 -8.90
C THR A 57 -2.64 11.90 -9.42
N LEU A 58 -1.71 12.15 -8.50
CA LEU A 58 -0.32 12.51 -8.82
C LEU A 58 0.52 11.27 -9.12
N HIS A 59 0.32 10.21 -8.34
CA HIS A 59 1.04 8.96 -8.48
C HIS A 59 0.25 7.78 -7.95
N GLU A 60 0.45 6.61 -8.52
CA GLU A 60 -0.16 5.37 -8.07
C GLU A 60 0.88 4.25 -8.13
N ALA A 61 0.96 3.47 -7.05
CA ALA A 61 1.82 2.31 -6.96
C ALA A 61 1.07 1.13 -6.36
N GLY A 62 1.15 -0.02 -7.03
CA GLY A 62 0.54 -1.29 -6.58
C GLY A 62 1.60 -2.31 -6.16
N LYS A 63 1.28 -3.11 -5.13
CA LYS A 63 2.07 -4.27 -4.71
C LYS A 63 1.17 -5.46 -4.45
N GLN A 64 1.46 -6.57 -5.11
CA GLN A 64 0.80 -7.85 -4.90
C GLN A 64 1.47 -8.66 -3.78
N LEU A 65 0.67 -9.36 -2.99
CA LEU A 65 1.16 -10.29 -1.99
C LEU A 65 1.44 -11.65 -2.60
N VAL A 66 2.68 -11.83 -3.07
CA VAL A 66 3.14 -13.07 -3.71
C VAL A 66 3.65 -14.12 -2.71
N GLN A 67 3.56 -13.83 -1.41
CA GLN A 67 3.95 -14.74 -0.34
C GLN A 67 2.72 -15.11 0.50
N PRO A 68 2.65 -16.35 1.01
CA PRO A 68 1.57 -16.75 1.89
C PRO A 68 1.62 -15.97 3.22
N VAL A 69 0.44 -15.67 3.77
CA VAL A 69 0.27 -14.86 4.99
C VAL A 69 -0.60 -15.63 5.97
N ALA A 70 0.00 -16.13 7.04
CA ALA A 70 -0.75 -16.84 8.07
C ALA A 70 -1.72 -15.90 8.80
N VAL A 71 -2.74 -16.46 9.44
CA VAL A 71 -3.69 -15.70 10.27
C VAL A 71 -2.94 -15.02 11.42
N GLY A 72 -3.15 -13.70 11.59
CA GLY A 72 -2.44 -12.86 12.54
C GLY A 72 -1.00 -12.54 12.17
N GLU A 73 -0.54 -12.97 10.99
CA GLU A 73 0.78 -12.59 10.47
C GLU A 73 0.69 -11.23 9.77
N SER A 74 1.72 -10.42 10.01
CA SER A 74 1.89 -9.11 9.42
C SER A 74 3.02 -9.10 8.40
N MET A 75 2.88 -8.26 7.39
CA MET A 75 3.95 -7.96 6.44
C MET A 75 4.10 -6.46 6.25
N SER A 76 5.30 -6.05 5.84
CA SER A 76 5.62 -4.66 5.57
C SER A 76 5.78 -4.42 4.07
N LEU A 77 5.13 -3.37 3.58
CA LEU A 77 5.16 -2.91 2.19
C LEU A 77 5.55 -1.43 2.21
N GLU A 78 6.48 -1.03 1.35
CA GLU A 78 6.90 0.38 1.24
C GLU A 78 6.47 0.95 -0.11
N PHE A 79 5.71 2.05 -0.11
CA PHE A 79 5.33 2.78 -1.33
C PHE A 79 6.13 4.09 -1.42
N PRO A 80 7.23 4.12 -2.19
CA PRO A 80 8.01 5.33 -2.37
C PRO A 80 7.34 6.27 -3.38
N LEU A 81 7.34 7.55 -3.05
CA LEU A 81 7.00 8.63 -3.94
C LEU A 81 8.26 9.45 -4.24
N THR A 82 8.68 9.40 -5.50
CA THR A 82 9.91 10.02 -6.00
C THR A 82 9.68 11.34 -6.77
N ILE A 83 8.44 11.82 -6.83
CA ILE A 83 8.12 13.16 -7.35
C ILE A 83 8.26 14.22 -6.26
N ASP A 84 8.44 15.47 -6.68
CA ASP A 84 8.55 16.60 -5.76
C ASP A 84 7.28 16.68 -4.88
N THR A 85 7.50 16.84 -3.59
CA THR A 85 6.51 16.53 -2.53
C THR A 85 5.62 17.70 -2.18
N GLU A 86 5.86 18.89 -2.76
CA GLU A 86 5.11 20.10 -2.44
C GLU A 86 3.62 19.99 -2.84
N ASP A 87 3.29 19.15 -3.82
CA ASP A 87 1.92 19.00 -4.32
C ASP A 87 1.10 17.90 -3.61
N VAL A 88 1.75 17.00 -2.87
CA VAL A 88 1.07 15.82 -2.28
C VAL A 88 0.44 16.20 -0.95
N THR A 89 -0.88 16.20 -0.90
CA THR A 89 -1.62 16.54 0.32
C THR A 89 -2.28 15.35 1.00
N ARG A 90 -2.52 14.27 0.25
CA ARG A 90 -3.20 13.08 0.74
C ARG A 90 -2.73 11.83 0.01
N TYR A 91 -2.90 10.68 0.65
CA TYR A 91 -2.84 9.38 0.00
C TYR A 91 -4.09 8.56 0.34
N GLU A 92 -4.40 7.61 -0.52
CA GLU A 92 -5.42 6.59 -0.30
C GLU A 92 -4.79 5.20 -0.46
N LEU A 93 -5.07 4.32 0.50
CA LEU A 93 -4.74 2.91 0.41
C LEU A 93 -6.00 2.14 0.01
N ARG A 94 -5.86 1.30 -1.00
CA ARG A 94 -6.91 0.38 -1.43
C ARG A 94 -6.33 -1.02 -1.49
N CYS A 95 -7.17 -2.00 -1.17
CA CYS A 95 -6.81 -3.39 -1.38
C CYS A 95 -7.94 -4.10 -2.07
N GLU A 96 -7.57 -4.82 -3.12
CA GLU A 96 -8.47 -5.59 -3.92
C GLU A 96 -7.84 -6.92 -4.26
N TRP A 97 -8.68 -7.93 -4.45
CA TRP A 97 -8.24 -9.21 -4.93
C TRP A 97 -8.03 -9.16 -6.44
N VAL A 98 -6.84 -9.55 -6.91
CA VAL A 98 -6.50 -9.64 -8.34
C VAL A 98 -6.09 -11.06 -8.70
N GLU A 99 -6.30 -11.45 -9.96
CA GLU A 99 -5.80 -12.73 -10.48
C GLU A 99 -4.26 -12.70 -10.51
N SER A 100 -3.64 -13.75 -9.97
CA SER A 100 -2.17 -13.91 -9.90
C SER A 100 -1.56 -14.32 -11.24
#